data_AF-A0A9E2ZUQ3-F1
#
_entry.id   AF-A0A9E2ZUQ3-F1
#
_cell.length_a   1.000
_cell.length_b   1.000
_cell.length_c   1.000
_cell.angle_alpha   90.00
_cell.angle_beta   90.00
_cell.angle_gamma   90.00
#
_symmetry.space_group_name_H-M   'P 1'
#
loop_
_entity.id
_entity.type
_entity.pdbx_description
1 polymer ?
#
loop_
_entity_poly.entity_id
_entity_poly.type
_entity_poly.pdbx_seq_one_letter_code
_entity_poly.pdbx_strand_id
1 'polypeptide(L)' 'MTETDSFVAALRTQSQRYHSQHPFHLKMNEGGLSRRQIQGWVANRFYYQENIPRKDAAILANCPLPEVRRQWIR' A
#
# COMPACT_ATOMS: atom_id res chain seq x y z
N MET A 1 24.11 -14.48 -8.09
CA MET A 1 22.84 -13.74 -7.92
C MET A 1 21.95 -14.17 -9.08
N THR A 2 20.79 -14.74 -8.81
CA THR A 2 19.89 -15.20 -9.89
C THR A 2 19.23 -14.02 -10.59
N GLU A 3 18.68 -14.23 -11.78
CA GLU A 3 17.87 -13.21 -12.46
C GLU A 3 16.69 -12.74 -11.59
N THR A 4 16.03 -13.68 -10.91
CA THR A 4 14.97 -13.40 -9.93
C THR A 4 15.48 -12.50 -8.80
N ASP A 5 16.65 -12.79 -8.23
CA ASP A 5 17.21 -11.97 -7.14
C ASP A 5 17.50 -10.54 -7.61
N SER A 6 18.04 -10.41 -8.84
CA SER A 6 18.30 -9.10 -9.46
C SER A 6 17.01 -8.31 -9.69
N PHE A 7 15.97 -8.99 -10.18
CA PHE A 7 14.66 -8.38 -10.40
C PHE A 7 14.00 -7.94 -9.08
N VAL A 8 14.04 -8.78 -8.05
CA VAL A 8 13.53 -8.43 -6.71
C VAL A 8 14.30 -7.24 -6.13
N ALA A 9 15.62 -7.20 -6.31
CA ALA A 9 16.42 -6.05 -5.89
C ALA A 9 15.99 -4.76 -6.61
N ALA A 10 15.74 -4.82 -7.92
CA ALA A 10 15.24 -3.68 -8.69
C ALA A 10 13.87 -3.18 -8.20
N LEU A 11 12.95 -4.09 -7.86
CA LEU A 11 11.66 -3.72 -7.25
C LEU A 11 11.86 -3.06 -5.89
N ARG A 12 12.76 -3.59 -5.04
CA ARG A 12 13.04 -3.03 -3.72
C ARG A 12 13.65 -1.63 -3.79
N THR A 13 14.40 -1.29 -4.83
CA THR A 13 14.91 0.08 -5.04
C THR A 13 13.78 1.12 -5.13
N GLN A 14 12.58 0.73 -5.59
CA GLN A 14 11.42 1.63 -5.64
C GLN A 14 10.88 2.02 -4.25
N SER A 15 11.32 1.37 -3.17
CA SER A 15 10.97 1.73 -1.79
C SER A 15 11.32 3.19 -1.45
N GLN A 16 12.30 3.79 -2.13
CA GLN A 16 12.63 5.21 -2.01
C GLN A 16 11.47 6.14 -2.38
N ARG A 17 10.50 5.66 -3.17
CA ARG A 17 9.27 6.38 -3.56
C ARG A 17 8.09 6.08 -2.63
N TYR A 18 8.29 5.24 -1.62
CA TYR A 18 7.24 4.92 -0.67
C TYR A 18 6.93 6.13 0.23
N HIS A 19 5.69 6.23 0.71
CA HIS A 19 5.21 7.43 1.39
C HIS A 19 5.84 7.69 2.76
N SER A 20 6.68 6.78 3.28
CA SER A 20 7.27 6.91 4.63
C SER A 20 8.18 8.13 4.73
N GLN A 21 8.79 8.54 3.62
CA GLN A 21 9.64 9.74 3.53
C GLN A 21 8.84 11.02 3.22
N HIS A 22 7.52 10.92 3.01
CA HIS A 22 6.71 12.10 2.71
C HIS A 22 6.69 13.04 3.94
N PRO A 23 6.85 14.37 3.78
CA PRO A 23 6.94 15.30 4.91
C PRO A 23 5.78 15.20 5.92
N PHE A 24 4.57 14.94 5.43
CA PHE A 24 3.41 14.70 6.29
C PHE A 24 3.57 13.46 7.18
N HIS A 25 4.11 12.36 6.64
CA HIS A 25 4.30 11.10 7.38
C HIS A 25 5.44 11.22 8.40
N LEU A 26 6.51 11.92 8.05
CA LEU A 26 7.60 12.23 8.98
C LEU A 26 7.09 13.06 10.16
N LYS A 27 6.40 14.17 9.87
CA LYS A 27 5.82 15.04 10.90
C LYS A 27 4.78 14.33 11.77
N MET A 28 4.03 13.38 11.20
CA MET A 28 3.10 12.54 11.95
C MET A 28 3.84 11.64 12.94
N ASN A 29 4.88 10.95 12.49
CA ASN A 29 5.69 10.04 13.33
C ASN A 29 6.46 10.77 14.43
N GLU A 30 6.93 11.98 14.15
CA GLU A 30 7.60 12.85 15.11
C GLU A 30 6.63 13.50 16.12
N GLY A 31 5.32 13.28 15.99
CA GLY A 31 4.30 13.87 16.87
C GLY A 31 4.02 15.35 16.61
N GLY A 32 4.51 15.92 15.50
CA GLY A 32 4.40 17.34 15.17
C GLY A 32 3.07 17.77 14.52
N LEU A 33 2.12 16.86 14.30
CA LEU A 33 0.82 17.19 13.72
C LEU A 33 -0.17 17.67 14.77
N SER A 34 -0.99 18.66 14.41
CA SER A 34 -2.14 19.04 15.22
C SER A 34 -3.23 17.97 15.20
N ARG A 35 -4.10 17.97 16.20
CA ARG A 35 -5.28 17.08 16.27
C ARG A 35 -6.12 17.12 14.98
N ARG A 36 -6.37 18.31 14.42
CA ARG A 36 -7.14 18.48 13.18
C ARG A 36 -6.44 17.81 11.98
N GLN A 37 -5.12 17.88 11.90
CA GLN A 37 -4.35 17.23 10.82
C GLN A 37 -4.42 15.71 10.92
N ILE A 38 -4.33 15.15 12.14
CA ILE A 38 -4.51 13.71 12.36
C ILE A 38 -5.92 13.27 11.98
N GLN A 39 -6.96 14.01 12.41
CA GLN A 39 -8.34 13.71 12.05
C GLN A 39 -8.56 13.73 10.52
N GLY A 40 -7.98 14.72 9.83
CA GLY A 40 -8.01 14.79 8.37
C GLY A 40 -7.33 13.58 7.72
N TRP A 41 -6.15 13.20 8.22
CA TRP A 41 -5.46 11.99 7.74
C TRP A 41 -6.29 10.73 7.95
N VAL A 42 -6.87 10.53 9.14
CA VAL A 42 -7.70 9.36 9.45
C VAL A 42 -8.92 9.28 8.53
N ALA A 43 -9.64 10.39 8.34
CA ALA A 43 -10.82 10.42 7.47
C ALA A 43 -10.48 10.07 6.01
N ASN A 44 -9.37 10.61 5.48
CA ASN A 44 -8.93 10.28 4.12
C ASN A 44 -8.37 8.86 4.02
N ARG A 45 -7.62 8.40 5.02
CA ARG A 45 -7.05 7.06 5.02
C ARG A 45 -8.14 6.01 5.14
N PHE A 46 -9.21 6.26 5.90
CA PHE A 46 -10.40 5.41 5.95
C PHE A 46 -10.95 5.14 4.54
N TYR A 47 -11.14 6.18 3.72
CA TYR A 47 -11.63 5.99 2.35
C TYR A 47 -10.66 5.16 1.50
N TYR A 48 -9.35 5.35 1.63
CA TYR A 48 -8.38 4.49 0.96
C TYR A 48 -8.52 3.02 1.41
N GLN A 49 -8.62 2.77 2.72
CA GLN A 49 -8.74 1.42 3.28
C GLN A 49 -10.03 0.72 2.82
N GLU A 50 -11.18 1.42 2.82
CA GLU A 50 -12.46 0.91 2.32
C GLU A 50 -12.43 0.50 0.84
N ASN A 51 -11.56 1.14 0.06
CA ASN A 51 -11.41 0.82 -1.36
C ASN A 51 -10.42 -0.32 -1.63
N ILE A 52 -9.57 -0.73 -0.67
CA ILE A 52 -8.67 -1.88 -0.83
C ILE A 52 -9.44 -3.16 -1.20
N PRO A 53 -10.46 -3.62 -0.44
CA PRO A 53 -11.19 -4.83 -0.80
C PRO A 53 -11.94 -4.71 -2.13
N ARG A 54 -12.40 -3.50 -2.51
CA ARG A 54 -13.02 -3.26 -3.83
C ARG A 54 -12.01 -3.42 -4.96
N LYS A 55 -10.82 -2.86 -4.80
CA LYS A 55 -9.70 -3.03 -5.73
C LYS A 55 -9.28 -4.51 -5.82
N ASP A 56 -9.20 -5.20 -4.69
CA ASP A 56 -8.84 -6.62 -4.66
C ASP A 56 -9.91 -7.50 -5.33
N ALA A 57 -11.20 -7.19 -5.14
CA ALA A 57 -12.29 -7.84 -5.86
C ALA A 57 -12.21 -7.62 -7.38
N ALA A 58 -11.80 -6.44 -7.83
CA ALA A 58 -11.58 -6.16 -9.26
C ALA A 58 -10.42 -6.98 -9.84
N ILE A 59 -9.32 -7.15 -9.08
CA ILE A 59 -8.21 -8.04 -9.48
C ILE A 59 -8.72 -9.49 -9.60
N LEU A 60 -9.48 -9.95 -8.60
CA LEU A 60 -10.06 -11.31 -8.59
C LEU A 60 -10.99 -11.55 -9.77
N ALA A 61 -11.85 -10.60 -10.10
CA ALA A 61 -12.77 -10.69 -11.24
C ALA A 61 -12.05 -10.82 -12.59
N ASN A 62 -10.87 -10.18 -12.72
CA ASN A 62 -10.06 -10.21 -13.94
C ASN A 62 -9.05 -11.36 -13.98
N CYS A 63 -8.90 -12.15 -12.90
CA CYS A 63 -7.93 -13.24 -12.84
C CYS A 63 -8.57 -14.55 -13.37
N PRO A 64 -8.08 -15.14 -14.49
CA PRO A 64 -8.67 -16.35 -15.03
C PRO A 64 -8.35 -17.61 -14.20
N LEU A 65 -7.26 -17.58 -13.44
CA LEU A 65 -6.67 -18.73 -12.73
C LEU A 65 -7.34 -19.00 -11.37
N PRO A 66 -8.11 -20.11 -11.20
CA PRO A 66 -8.82 -20.38 -9.96
C PRO A 66 -7.91 -20.56 -8.73
N GLU A 67 -6.73 -21.16 -8.90
CA GLU A 67 -5.75 -21.36 -7.84
C GLU A 67 -5.20 -20.05 -7.29
N VAL A 68 -4.95 -19.06 -8.15
CA VAL A 68 -4.50 -17.71 -7.75
C VAL A 68 -5.63 -16.99 -7.00
N ARG A 69 -6.87 -17.05 -7.50
CA ARG A 69 -8.03 -16.46 -6.81
C ARG A 69 -8.22 -17.03 -5.40
N ARG A 70 -8.04 -18.35 -5.23
CA ARG A 70 -8.16 -19.01 -3.90
C ARG A 70 -7.07 -18.57 -2.92
N GLN A 71 -5.85 -18.33 -3.38
CA GLN A 71 -4.77 -17.84 -2.52
C GLN A 71 -5.04 -16.41 -2.03
N TRP A 72 -5.67 -15.57 -2.86
CA TRP A 72 -5.93 -14.17 -2.55
C TRP A 72 -7.04 -13.95 -1.51
N ILE A 73 -7.98 -14.89 -1.39
CA ILE A 73 -9.16 -14.79 -0.49
C ILE A 73 -8.88 -15.40 0.90
N ARG A 74 -7.78 -16.14 1.07
CA ARG A 74 -7.36 -16.68 2.37
C ARG A 74 -6.83 -15.59 3.30
#